data_AF-A0A1Q4HGY0-F1
#
_entry.id   AF-A0A1Q4HGY0-F1
#
_cell.length_a   1.000
_cell.length_b   1.000
_cell.length_c   1.000
_cell.angle_alpha   90.00
_cell.angle_beta   90.00
_cell.angle_gamma   90.00
#
_symmetry.space_group_name_H-M   'P 1'
#
loop_
_entity.id
_entity.type
_entity.pdbx_description
1 polymer ?
#
loop_
_entity_poly.entity_id
_entity_poly.type
_entity_poly.pdbx_seq_one_letter_code
_entity_poly.pdbx_strand_id
1 'polypeptide(L)'
;MWMIRDGWTSRAQAFRDEAGRTFAVITRRAGDIGPGHINGAELFRADAWAQFFPDESAPPILIANVLDPRFKFEESPQIVTLDFNVDGIFDRHHATDPADIQTLNRLGAEWDEGADFVPYTPPPPKYAVVWRRFPVKDLPPRRLFRDMHPFMAADWGKAVQVAIQAIRNGGDITDEVTPNVASAAKTLLYESIELGRNADHVWYVNGQHRTEAMLRQGVEETVLRETRLIAEPPVTSRGVV
;
A
#
# COMPACT_ATOMS: atom_id res chain seq x y z
N MET A 1 -3.54 -0.88 -20.18
CA MET A 1 -3.69 -0.59 -18.73
C MET A 1 -4.76 -1.53 -18.20
N TRP A 2 -4.46 -2.28 -17.14
CA TRP A 2 -5.39 -3.22 -16.51
C TRP A 2 -6.16 -2.48 -15.41
N MET A 3 -7.49 -2.49 -15.52
CA MET A 3 -8.38 -2.02 -14.46
C MET A 3 -8.62 -3.18 -13.51
N ILE A 4 -8.09 -3.04 -12.31
CA ILE A 4 -8.44 -3.88 -11.18
C ILE A 4 -9.74 -3.30 -10.58
N ARG A 5 -10.41 -4.07 -9.73
CA ARG A 5 -11.62 -3.62 -9.02
C ARG A 5 -11.43 -2.29 -8.29
N ASP A 6 -12.53 -1.59 -8.03
CA ASP A 6 -12.56 -0.33 -7.26
C ASP A 6 -11.69 0.80 -7.84
N GLY A 7 -11.53 0.82 -9.17
CA GLY A 7 -10.78 1.87 -9.87
C GLY A 7 -9.27 1.78 -9.71
N TRP A 8 -8.77 0.65 -9.19
CA TRP A 8 -7.33 0.38 -9.13
C TRP A 8 -6.79 0.14 -10.54
N THR A 9 -5.55 0.57 -10.78
CA THR A 9 -4.89 0.41 -12.06
C THR A 9 -3.51 -0.18 -11.86
N SER A 10 -3.12 -1.03 -12.78
CA SER A 10 -1.76 -1.54 -12.93
C SER A 10 -1.59 -1.94 -14.39
N ARG A 11 -0.36 -2.19 -14.84
CA ARG A 11 -0.15 -2.95 -16.07
C ARG A 11 -0.08 -4.42 -15.68
N ALA A 12 -0.83 -5.28 -16.35
CA ALA A 12 -0.73 -6.72 -16.18
C ALA A 12 -0.28 -7.38 -17.48
N GLN A 13 0.54 -8.40 -17.36
CA GLN A 13 0.90 -9.31 -18.44
C GLN A 13 0.65 -10.74 -17.93
N ALA A 14 -0.01 -11.55 -18.74
CA ALA A 14 -0.36 -12.92 -18.40
C ALA A 14 0.35 -13.88 -19.35
N PHE A 15 1.00 -14.90 -18.80
CA PHE A 15 1.78 -15.84 -19.57
C PHE A 15 1.46 -17.28 -19.17
N ARG A 16 1.68 -18.18 -20.12
CA ARG A 16 1.72 -19.63 -19.89
C ARG A 16 3.00 -20.15 -20.50
N ASP A 17 3.77 -20.90 -19.72
CA ASP A 17 4.96 -21.56 -20.24
C ASP A 17 4.63 -22.91 -20.90
N GLU A 18 5.63 -23.55 -21.52
CA GLU A 18 5.47 -24.84 -22.19
C GLU A 18 5.11 -25.98 -21.23
N ALA A 19 5.41 -25.83 -19.94
CA ALA A 19 5.07 -26.80 -18.90
C ALA A 19 3.66 -26.58 -18.34
N GLY A 20 2.94 -25.56 -18.83
CA GLY A 20 1.60 -25.23 -18.37
C GLY A 20 1.55 -24.37 -17.11
N ARG A 21 2.69 -23.90 -16.59
CA ARG A 21 2.69 -22.95 -15.46
C ARG A 21 2.16 -21.61 -15.95
N THR A 22 1.30 -21.00 -15.15
CA THR A 22 0.70 -19.69 -15.43
C THR A 22 1.33 -18.61 -14.58
N PHE A 23 1.60 -17.46 -15.20
CA PHE A 23 2.24 -16.31 -14.57
C PHE A 23 1.38 -15.07 -14.79
N ALA A 24 1.20 -14.30 -13.73
CA ALA A 24 0.68 -12.94 -13.81
C ALA A 24 1.78 -11.98 -13.35
N VAL A 25 2.22 -11.11 -14.25
CA VAL A 25 3.17 -10.02 -13.93
C VAL A 25 2.38 -8.74 -13.78
N ILE A 26 2.33 -8.20 -12.56
CA ILE A 26 1.75 -6.88 -12.28
C ILE A 26 2.87 -5.85 -12.19
N THR A 27 2.78 -4.79 -13.00
CA THR A 27 3.72 -3.69 -12.98
C THR A 27 3.06 -2.48 -12.33
N ARG A 28 3.65 -2.04 -11.23
CA ARG A 28 3.19 -0.91 -10.42
C ARG A 28 3.98 0.34 -10.82
N ARG A 29 3.38 1.21 -11.64
CA ARG A 29 4.02 2.41 -12.19
C ARG A 29 3.69 3.66 -11.38
N ALA A 30 4.45 4.73 -11.60
CA ALA A 30 4.05 6.05 -11.15
C ALA A 30 2.72 6.46 -11.82
N GLY A 31 1.79 6.99 -11.03
CA GLY A 31 0.48 7.43 -11.53
C GLY A 31 -0.63 6.36 -11.57
N ASP A 32 -0.30 5.07 -11.44
CA ASP A 32 -1.32 4.03 -11.28
C ASP A 32 -2.11 4.26 -9.94
N ILE A 33 -3.30 3.69 -9.77
CA ILE A 33 -4.16 3.86 -8.56
C ILE A 33 -4.30 2.52 -7.84
N GLY A 34 -4.36 2.51 -6.50
CA GLY A 34 -4.55 1.28 -5.70
C GLY A 34 -3.39 0.99 -4.75
N PRO A 35 -3.43 -0.17 -4.05
CA PRO A 35 -2.45 -0.52 -3.04
C PRO A 35 -1.11 -0.93 -3.64
N GLY A 36 -0.09 -0.98 -2.79
CA GLY A 36 1.17 -1.65 -3.12
C GLY A 36 1.00 -3.15 -3.33
N HIS A 37 2.00 -3.78 -3.95
CA HIS A 37 2.00 -5.20 -4.32
C HIS A 37 1.76 -6.16 -3.14
N ILE A 38 2.18 -5.81 -1.92
CA ILE A 38 1.93 -6.60 -0.70
C ILE A 38 0.48 -6.48 -0.25
N ASN A 39 -0.01 -5.26 -0.03
CA ASN A 39 -1.34 -5.03 0.53
C ASN A 39 -2.47 -5.43 -0.43
N GLY A 40 -2.19 -5.48 -1.73
CA GLY A 40 -3.13 -5.96 -2.75
C GLY A 40 -2.90 -7.40 -3.20
N ALA A 41 -1.93 -8.13 -2.66
CA ALA A 41 -1.44 -9.39 -3.21
C ALA A 41 -2.55 -10.42 -3.48
N GLU A 42 -3.41 -10.70 -2.49
CA GLU A 42 -4.50 -11.66 -2.63
C GLU A 42 -5.50 -11.23 -3.70
N LEU A 43 -5.77 -9.93 -3.80
CA LEU A 43 -6.74 -9.37 -4.71
C LEU A 43 -6.21 -9.35 -6.14
N PHE A 44 -4.95 -8.94 -6.32
CA PHE A 44 -4.27 -9.03 -7.60
C PHE A 44 -4.23 -10.47 -8.09
N ARG A 45 -3.93 -11.45 -7.22
CA ARG A 45 -3.92 -12.87 -7.61
C ARG A 45 -5.31 -13.35 -8.00
N ALA A 46 -6.32 -13.06 -7.19
CA ALA A 46 -7.70 -13.47 -7.45
C ALA A 46 -8.23 -12.87 -8.76
N ASP A 47 -8.04 -11.57 -8.96
CA ASP A 47 -8.51 -10.87 -10.17
C ASP A 47 -7.73 -11.32 -11.41
N ALA A 48 -6.40 -11.51 -11.31
CA ALA A 48 -5.61 -12.04 -12.41
C ALA A 48 -6.02 -13.46 -12.79
N TRP A 49 -6.29 -14.31 -11.80
CA TRP A 49 -6.78 -15.67 -12.03
C TRP A 49 -8.12 -15.65 -12.75
N ALA A 50 -9.10 -14.92 -12.22
CA ALA A 50 -10.44 -14.86 -12.79
C ALA A 50 -10.47 -14.27 -14.20
N GLN A 51 -9.61 -13.29 -14.50
CA GLN A 51 -9.66 -12.56 -15.77
C GLN A 51 -8.77 -13.18 -16.86
N PHE A 52 -7.58 -13.66 -16.50
CA PHE A 52 -6.61 -14.15 -17.48
C PHE A 52 -6.54 -15.67 -17.55
N PHE A 53 -6.98 -16.37 -16.50
CA PHE A 53 -6.84 -17.81 -16.37
C PHE A 53 -8.13 -18.49 -15.84
N PRO A 54 -9.32 -18.17 -16.40
CA PRO A 54 -10.61 -18.62 -15.83
C PRO A 54 -10.78 -20.15 -15.82
N ASP A 55 -10.10 -20.86 -16.71
CA ASP A 55 -10.17 -22.31 -16.85
C ASP A 55 -9.08 -23.04 -16.04
N GLU A 56 -8.17 -22.31 -15.39
CA GLU A 56 -7.10 -22.91 -14.59
C GLU A 56 -7.60 -23.37 -13.23
N SER A 57 -7.23 -24.59 -12.85
CA SER A 57 -7.59 -25.16 -11.55
C SER A 57 -6.81 -24.57 -10.36
N ALA A 58 -5.71 -23.88 -10.64
CA ALA A 58 -4.85 -23.25 -9.65
C ALA A 58 -4.55 -21.79 -10.02
N PRO A 59 -4.35 -20.91 -9.02
CA PRO A 59 -4.00 -19.52 -9.27
C PRO A 59 -2.62 -19.38 -9.92
N PRO A 60 -2.39 -18.31 -10.70
CA PRO A 60 -1.10 -18.08 -11.34
C PRO A 60 -0.03 -17.73 -10.30
N ILE A 61 1.23 -17.97 -10.67
CA ILE A 61 2.39 -17.41 -9.99
C ILE A 61 2.33 -15.89 -10.16
N LEU A 62 2.20 -15.16 -9.06
CA LEU A 62 2.07 -13.71 -9.08
C LEU A 62 3.44 -13.07 -8.88
N ILE A 63 3.87 -12.29 -9.87
CA ILE A 63 5.12 -11.53 -9.86
C ILE A 63 4.78 -10.05 -9.91
N ALA A 64 5.39 -9.26 -9.01
CA ALA A 64 5.27 -7.82 -9.00
C ALA A 64 6.56 -7.17 -9.51
N ASN A 65 6.41 -6.26 -10.48
CA ASN A 65 7.45 -5.36 -10.95
C ASN A 65 7.17 -3.94 -10.42
N VAL A 66 7.95 -3.50 -9.44
CA VAL A 66 7.68 -2.30 -8.64
C VAL A 66 8.51 -1.13 -9.16
N LEU A 67 7.98 -0.41 -10.14
CA LEU A 67 8.63 0.77 -10.73
C LEU A 67 8.39 2.05 -9.94
N ASP A 68 7.25 2.17 -9.25
CA ASP A 68 6.94 3.33 -8.41
C ASP A 68 7.80 3.31 -7.13
N PRO A 69 8.75 4.26 -6.95
CA PRO A 69 9.66 4.27 -5.82
C PRO A 69 8.95 4.42 -4.48
N ARG A 70 7.72 4.95 -4.44
CA ARG A 70 6.93 5.08 -3.21
C ARG A 70 6.49 3.74 -2.62
N PHE A 71 6.44 2.69 -3.45
CA PHE A 71 6.02 1.35 -3.07
C PHE A 71 7.19 0.35 -3.06
N LYS A 72 8.42 0.83 -3.30
CA LYS A 72 9.63 0.04 -3.25
C LYS A 72 10.26 0.15 -1.86
N PHE A 73 10.42 -1.00 -1.18
CA PHE A 73 11.21 -1.06 0.04
C PHE A 73 12.69 -0.98 -0.32
N GLU A 74 13.48 -0.30 0.50
CA GLU A 74 14.89 0.05 0.22
C GLU A 74 15.76 -1.16 -0.15
N GLU A 75 15.57 -2.28 0.56
CA GLU A 75 16.29 -3.54 0.35
C GLU A 75 15.56 -4.53 -0.58
N SER A 76 14.35 -4.20 -1.05
CA SER A 76 13.56 -5.11 -1.88
C SER A 76 14.01 -5.03 -3.35
N PRO A 77 14.21 -6.19 -4.02
CA PRO A 77 14.33 -6.24 -5.47
C PRO A 77 13.13 -5.56 -6.14
N GLN A 78 13.33 -5.06 -7.36
CA GLN A 78 12.25 -4.49 -8.16
C GLN A 78 11.24 -5.55 -8.60
N ILE A 79 11.74 -6.74 -8.97
CA ILE A 79 10.94 -7.85 -9.50
C ILE A 79 10.86 -8.93 -8.42
N VAL A 80 9.70 -9.06 -7.80
CA VAL A 80 9.48 -9.97 -6.67
C VAL A 80 8.36 -10.96 -6.95
N THR A 81 8.54 -12.19 -6.49
CA THR A 81 7.50 -13.21 -6.47
C THR A 81 6.74 -13.11 -5.16
N LEU A 82 5.42 -13.25 -5.21
CA LEU A 82 4.54 -13.22 -4.05
C LEU A 82 4.07 -14.65 -3.74
N ASP A 83 4.46 -15.14 -2.57
CA ASP A 83 4.07 -16.44 -2.04
C ASP A 83 2.81 -16.32 -1.19
N PHE A 84 1.99 -17.37 -1.23
CA PHE A 84 0.75 -17.46 -0.48
C PHE A 84 0.73 -18.79 0.28
N ASN A 85 0.14 -18.78 1.46
CA ASN A 85 -0.05 -19.99 2.24
C ASN A 85 -1.18 -20.87 1.66
N VAL A 86 -1.45 -22.00 2.33
CA VAL A 86 -2.48 -22.98 1.92
C VAL A 86 -3.90 -22.41 1.87
N ASP A 87 -4.18 -21.36 2.64
CA ASP A 87 -5.47 -20.66 2.65
C ASP A 87 -5.54 -19.55 1.59
N GLY A 88 -4.48 -19.37 0.79
CA GLY A 88 -4.38 -18.33 -0.22
C GLY A 88 -4.13 -16.93 0.34
N ILE A 89 -3.70 -16.82 1.60
CA ILE A 89 -3.31 -15.55 2.24
C ILE A 89 -1.86 -15.26 1.91
N PHE A 90 -1.53 -14.00 1.62
CA PHE A 90 -0.16 -13.58 1.37
C PHE A 90 0.75 -13.97 2.56
N ASP A 91 1.86 -14.65 2.26
CA ASP A 91 2.83 -15.10 3.24
C ASP A 91 4.08 -14.22 3.21
N ARG A 92 4.73 -14.14 2.05
CA ARG A 92 5.98 -13.41 1.87
C ARG A 92 6.20 -12.97 0.43
N HIS A 93 7.12 -12.04 0.25
CA HIS A 93 7.71 -11.72 -1.04
C HIS A 93 9.19 -12.04 -1.05
N HIS A 94 9.76 -12.30 -2.22
CA HIS A 94 11.20 -12.49 -2.38
C HIS A 94 11.63 -12.16 -3.80
N ALA A 95 12.95 -12.04 -4.02
CA ALA A 95 13.51 -11.92 -5.36
C ALA A 95 12.96 -13.02 -6.27
N THR A 96 12.46 -12.65 -7.45
CA THR A 96 11.96 -13.63 -8.42
C THR A 96 13.10 -14.53 -8.89
N ASP A 97 12.82 -15.83 -9.01
CA ASP A 97 13.81 -16.81 -9.48
C ASP A 97 14.37 -16.38 -10.85
N PRO A 98 15.70 -16.32 -11.04
CA PRO A 98 16.30 -16.02 -12.33
C PRO A 98 15.80 -16.90 -13.49
N ALA A 99 15.44 -18.16 -13.23
CA ALA A 99 14.88 -19.06 -14.24
C ALA A 99 13.46 -18.63 -14.67
N ASP A 100 12.64 -18.13 -13.75
CA ASP A 100 11.33 -17.59 -14.08
C ASP A 100 11.45 -16.25 -14.82
N ILE A 101 12.44 -15.41 -14.47
CA ILE A 101 12.76 -14.19 -15.25
C ILE A 101 13.17 -14.56 -16.68
N GLN A 102 14.03 -15.57 -16.87
CA GLN A 102 14.43 -16.04 -18.21
C GLN A 102 13.25 -16.58 -19.01
N THR A 103 12.38 -17.37 -18.36
CA THR A 103 11.13 -17.85 -18.96
C THR A 103 10.26 -16.68 -19.44
N LEU A 104 10.04 -15.69 -18.57
CA LEU A 104 9.22 -14.52 -18.88
C LEU A 104 9.82 -13.65 -19.98
N ASN A 105 11.15 -13.45 -19.99
CA ASN A 105 11.85 -12.75 -21.08
C ASN A 105 11.61 -13.43 -22.43
N ARG A 106 11.71 -14.76 -22.47
CA ARG A 106 11.47 -15.55 -23.69
C ARG A 106 10.00 -15.47 -24.14
N LEU A 107 9.08 -15.36 -23.19
CA LEU A 107 7.65 -15.18 -23.44
C LEU A 107 7.27 -13.72 -23.78
N GLY A 108 8.24 -12.79 -23.76
CA GLY A 108 8.03 -11.40 -24.15
C GLY A 108 7.60 -10.47 -23.01
N ALA A 109 7.92 -10.80 -21.76
CA ALA A 109 7.65 -9.90 -20.64
C ALA A 109 8.44 -8.60 -20.75
N GLU A 110 7.72 -7.48 -20.68
CA GLU A 110 8.30 -6.15 -20.59
C GLU A 110 8.40 -5.74 -19.11
N TRP A 111 9.56 -5.21 -18.72
CA TRP A 111 9.89 -4.83 -17.34
C TRP A 111 9.92 -3.33 -17.10
N ASP A 112 9.68 -2.53 -18.13
CA ASP A 112 9.53 -1.08 -18.06
C ASP A 112 8.04 -0.69 -17.96
N GLU A 113 7.73 0.57 -18.26
CA GLU A 113 6.36 1.09 -18.21
C GLU A 113 5.45 0.48 -19.30
N GLY A 114 6.06 -0.13 -20.33
CA GLY A 114 5.46 -0.66 -21.55
C GLY A 114 5.41 0.37 -22.68
N ALA A 115 5.52 -0.10 -23.93
CA ALA A 115 5.63 0.75 -25.12
C ALA A 115 4.43 1.71 -25.33
N ASP A 116 3.23 1.31 -24.89
CA ASP A 116 1.99 2.09 -25.00
C ASP A 116 1.65 2.89 -23.73
N PHE A 117 2.60 3.10 -22.82
CA PHE A 117 2.33 3.86 -21.61
C PHE A 117 2.20 5.35 -21.91
N VAL A 118 1.00 5.87 -21.67
CA VAL A 118 0.75 7.31 -21.54
C VAL A 118 0.63 7.62 -20.05
N PRO A 119 1.54 8.45 -19.48
CA PRO A 119 1.43 8.87 -18.10
C PRO A 119 0.06 9.48 -17.83
N TYR A 120 -0.61 9.00 -16.78
CA TYR A 120 -1.86 9.59 -16.36
C TYR A 120 -1.61 11.04 -15.96
N THR A 121 -2.23 11.97 -16.69
CA THR A 121 -2.31 13.37 -16.28
C THR A 121 -3.63 13.54 -15.53
N PRO A 122 -3.61 13.60 -14.18
CA PRO A 122 -4.84 13.79 -13.43
C PRO A 122 -5.52 15.10 -13.84
N PRO A 123 -6.87 15.14 -13.90
CA PRO A 123 -7.57 16.41 -13.95
C PRO A 123 -7.21 17.22 -12.70
N PRO A 124 -7.40 18.56 -12.71
CA PRO A 124 -7.18 19.39 -11.54
C PRO A 124 -7.82 18.77 -10.30
N PRO A 125 -7.07 18.66 -9.17
CA PRO A 125 -7.54 17.92 -8.02
C PRO A 125 -8.86 18.52 -7.54
N LYS A 126 -9.90 17.70 -7.45
CA LYS A 126 -11.18 18.08 -6.82
C LYS A 126 -11.08 18.05 -5.30
N TYR A 127 -10.10 17.31 -4.78
CA TYR A 127 -9.91 17.07 -3.36
C TYR A 127 -8.54 17.53 -2.89
N ALA A 128 -8.48 18.12 -1.70
CA ALA A 128 -7.26 18.39 -0.96
C ALA A 128 -7.03 17.29 0.08
N VAL A 129 -5.76 16.97 0.29
CA VAL A 129 -5.30 16.17 1.42
C VAL A 129 -5.05 17.11 2.59
N VAL A 130 -5.67 16.83 3.74
CA VAL A 130 -5.45 17.59 4.96
C VAL A 130 -4.97 16.63 6.05
N TRP A 131 -3.89 17.02 6.73
CA TRP A 131 -3.41 16.33 7.92
C TRP A 131 -4.06 16.94 9.17
N ARG A 132 -4.63 16.09 10.01
CA ARG A 132 -5.22 16.52 11.29
C ARG A 132 -4.63 15.74 12.44
N ARG A 133 -4.49 16.41 13.57
CA ARG A 133 -4.23 15.74 14.85
C ARG A 133 -5.52 15.18 15.41
N PHE A 134 -5.43 14.00 16.02
CA PHE A 134 -6.57 13.35 16.64
C PHE A 134 -6.16 12.66 17.94
N PRO A 135 -6.96 12.76 19.01
CA PRO A 135 -6.71 12.00 20.22
C PRO A 135 -6.86 10.50 19.92
N VAL A 136 -5.83 9.71 20.22
CA VAL A 136 -5.81 8.27 19.94
C VAL A 136 -6.94 7.55 20.69
N LYS A 137 -7.24 8.00 21.92
CA LYS A 137 -8.32 7.46 22.76
C LYS A 137 -9.72 7.66 22.18
N ASP A 138 -9.92 8.66 21.32
CA ASP A 138 -11.22 9.02 20.75
C ASP A 138 -11.46 8.34 19.39
N LEU A 139 -10.49 7.56 18.90
CA LEU A 139 -10.65 6.78 17.68
C LEU A 139 -11.62 5.60 17.88
N PRO A 140 -12.26 5.09 16.81
CA PRO A 140 -13.22 3.99 16.89
C PRO A 140 -12.67 2.73 17.60
N PRO A 141 -13.55 1.79 18.00
CA PRO A 141 -13.12 0.50 18.49
C PRO A 141 -12.27 -0.24 17.45
N ARG A 142 -11.14 -0.81 17.88
CA ARG A 142 -10.19 -1.53 17.03
C ARG A 142 -10.54 -3.02 17.00
N ARG A 143 -10.53 -3.62 15.81
CA ARG A 143 -10.78 -5.07 15.60
C ARG A 143 -9.50 -5.73 15.12
N LEU A 144 -8.66 -6.14 16.07
CA LEU A 144 -7.34 -6.68 15.78
C LEU A 144 -7.45 -8.05 15.10
N PHE A 145 -6.84 -8.19 13.93
CA PHE A 145 -6.85 -9.42 13.13
C PHE A 145 -5.44 -9.94 12.77
N ARG A 146 -4.38 -9.32 13.32
CA ARG A 146 -2.97 -9.70 13.11
C ARG A 146 -2.28 -9.76 14.47
N ASP A 147 -1.16 -10.49 14.54
CA ASP A 147 -0.29 -10.45 15.71
C ASP A 147 0.16 -9.01 15.98
N MET A 148 0.09 -8.60 17.25
CA MET A 148 0.45 -7.27 17.70
C MET A 148 1.95 -7.11 17.92
N HIS A 149 2.73 -8.19 18.07
CA HIS A 149 4.17 -8.06 18.35
C HIS A 149 4.93 -7.17 17.36
N PRO A 150 4.74 -7.30 16.03
CA PRO A 150 5.43 -6.42 15.07
C PRO A 150 5.05 -4.96 15.23
N PHE A 151 3.78 -4.67 15.55
CA PHE A 151 3.29 -3.31 15.75
C PHE A 151 3.79 -2.69 17.07
N MET A 152 4.09 -3.51 18.08
CA MET A 152 4.61 -3.04 19.36
C MET A 152 6.11 -2.74 19.33
N ALA A 153 6.83 -3.13 18.27
CA ALA A 153 8.28 -3.00 18.18
C ALA A 153 8.77 -1.55 18.01
N ALA A 154 7.97 -0.67 17.45
CA ALA A 154 8.32 0.74 17.24
C ALA A 154 7.98 1.61 18.45
N ASP A 155 8.76 2.67 18.69
CA ASP A 155 8.37 3.78 19.57
C ASP A 155 7.38 4.68 18.82
N TRP A 156 6.09 4.46 19.07
CA TRP A 156 5.02 5.21 18.39
C TRP A 156 4.94 6.67 18.85
N GLY A 157 5.34 6.96 20.09
CA GLY A 157 5.41 8.34 20.57
C GLY A 157 6.41 9.15 19.75
N LYS A 158 7.61 8.59 19.53
CA LYS A 158 8.62 9.22 18.68
C LYS A 158 8.21 9.22 17.21
N ALA A 159 7.63 8.13 16.70
CA ALA A 159 7.20 8.04 15.30
C ALA A 159 6.15 9.11 14.94
N VAL A 160 5.19 9.39 15.83
CA VAL A 160 4.21 10.46 15.64
C VAL A 160 4.88 11.84 15.60
N GLN A 161 5.83 12.11 16.50
CA GLN A 161 6.57 13.38 16.49
C GLN A 161 7.33 13.57 15.17
N VAL A 162 8.01 12.52 14.69
CA VAL A 162 8.74 12.53 13.42
C VAL A 162 7.77 12.75 12.25
N ALA A 163 6.64 12.06 12.22
CA ALA A 163 5.64 12.24 11.16
C ALA A 163 5.07 13.67 11.13
N ILE A 164 4.76 14.26 12.28
CA ILE A 164 4.32 15.65 12.40
C ILE A 164 5.36 16.62 11.84
N GLN A 165 6.63 16.40 12.16
CA GLN A 165 7.71 17.25 11.67
C GLN A 165 7.91 17.08 10.16
N ALA A 166 7.83 15.85 9.66
CA ALA A 166 7.92 15.55 8.24
C ALA A 166 6.79 16.22 7.45
N ILE A 167 5.54 16.20 7.96
CA ILE A 167 4.39 16.89 7.33
C ILE A 167 4.69 18.37 7.12
N ARG A 168 5.32 19.04 8.10
CA ARG A 168 5.69 20.46 8.02
C ARG A 168 6.85 20.72 7.06
N ASN A 169 7.71 19.73 6.87
CA ASN A 169 8.91 19.81 6.04
C ASN A 169 8.68 19.21 4.63
N GLY A 170 7.43 19.13 4.16
CA GLY A 170 7.15 18.63 2.80
C GLY A 170 7.20 17.11 2.63
N GLY A 171 7.25 16.35 3.73
CA GLY A 171 7.25 14.88 3.75
C GLY A 171 8.58 14.25 4.13
N ASP A 172 9.64 15.05 4.35
CA ASP A 172 10.99 14.54 4.59
C ASP A 172 11.19 14.10 6.05
N ILE A 173 11.67 12.86 6.22
CA ILE A 173 12.15 12.31 7.49
C ILE A 173 13.68 12.31 7.44
N THR A 174 14.32 12.88 8.47
CA THR A 174 15.78 13.01 8.52
C THR A 174 16.46 11.66 8.80
N ASP A 175 17.68 11.49 8.28
CA ASP A 175 18.50 10.27 8.45
C ASP A 175 18.96 10.04 9.89
N GLU A 176 18.83 11.05 10.76
CA GLU A 176 19.16 10.96 12.19
C GLU A 176 18.14 10.14 12.99
N VAL A 177 16.99 9.81 12.41
CA VAL A 177 15.94 9.02 13.05
C VAL A 177 16.27 7.53 12.93
N THR A 178 16.13 6.77 14.04
CA THR A 178 16.40 5.32 14.01
C THR A 178 15.52 4.62 12.98
N PRO A 179 16.02 3.59 12.26
CA PRO A 179 15.28 2.95 11.16
C PRO A 179 13.88 2.46 11.54
N ASN A 180 13.71 1.94 12.75
CA ASN A 180 12.41 1.47 13.25
C ASN A 180 11.40 2.64 13.43
N VAL A 181 11.84 3.75 14.03
CA VAL A 181 11.01 4.96 14.18
C VAL A 181 10.73 5.60 12.83
N ALA A 182 11.73 5.67 11.94
CA ALA A 182 11.57 6.22 10.60
C ALA A 182 10.57 5.38 9.79
N SER A 183 10.65 4.06 9.84
CA SER A 183 9.70 3.15 9.21
C SER A 183 8.28 3.36 9.76
N ALA A 184 8.11 3.39 11.08
CA ALA A 184 6.82 3.65 11.71
C ALA A 184 6.24 5.02 11.31
N ALA A 185 7.06 6.08 11.29
CA ALA A 185 6.66 7.41 10.84
C ALA A 185 6.26 7.43 9.35
N LYS A 186 7.03 6.76 8.48
CA LYS A 186 6.68 6.58 7.05
C LYS A 186 5.29 5.95 6.91
N THR A 187 4.94 4.98 7.75
CA THR A 187 3.58 4.39 7.71
C THR A 187 2.50 5.43 8.01
N LEU A 188 2.75 6.43 8.87
CA LEU A 188 1.76 7.47 9.14
C LEU A 188 1.60 8.45 7.97
N LEU A 189 2.66 8.68 7.19
CA LEU A 189 2.66 9.58 6.05
C LEU A 189 2.06 8.94 4.78
N TYR A 190 2.49 7.72 4.46
CA TYR A 190 2.21 7.09 3.17
C TYR A 190 1.14 6.00 3.24
N GLU A 191 1.00 5.38 4.40
CA GLU A 191 -0.07 4.43 4.71
C GLU A 191 -0.96 5.00 5.80
N SER A 192 -1.39 6.26 5.65
CA SER A 192 -2.04 7.02 6.72
C SER A 192 -3.17 6.28 7.44
N ILE A 193 -3.39 6.64 8.70
CA ILE A 193 -4.62 6.25 9.43
C ILE A 193 -5.80 6.84 8.67
N GLU A 194 -6.73 5.98 8.27
CA GLU A 194 -7.88 6.33 7.45
C GLU A 194 -9.16 5.82 8.10
N LEU A 195 -10.14 6.72 8.19
CA LEU A 195 -11.45 6.43 8.78
C LEU A 195 -12.53 6.58 7.71
N GLY A 196 -13.34 5.54 7.58
CA GLY A 196 -14.60 5.60 6.86
C GLY A 196 -15.70 6.16 7.77
N ARG A 197 -16.66 6.89 7.19
CA ARG A 197 -17.82 7.38 7.92
C ARG A 197 -19.08 7.35 7.08
N ASN A 198 -20.20 7.04 7.73
CA ASN A 198 -21.54 7.34 7.25
C ASN A 198 -22.29 8.13 8.35
N ALA A 199 -23.60 8.35 8.20
CA ALA A 199 -24.37 9.18 9.12
C ALA A 199 -24.29 8.70 10.59
N ASP A 200 -24.17 7.39 10.82
CA ASP A 200 -24.33 6.79 12.15
C ASP A 200 -23.10 6.01 12.63
N HIS A 201 -22.07 5.89 11.79
CA HIS A 201 -20.94 5.01 12.06
C HIS A 201 -19.61 5.54 11.52
N VAL A 202 -18.56 5.40 12.32
CA VAL A 202 -17.17 5.66 11.94
C VAL A 202 -16.37 4.39 12.18
N TRP A 203 -15.60 3.95 11.18
CA TRP A 203 -14.80 2.73 11.24
C TRP A 203 -13.41 2.94 10.63
N TYR A 204 -12.48 2.05 10.96
CA TYR A 204 -11.16 2.05 10.33
C TYR A 204 -11.23 1.51 8.91
N VAL A 205 -10.70 2.27 7.96
CA VAL A 205 -10.28 1.77 6.64
C VAL A 205 -8.82 1.28 6.75
N ASN A 206 -7.97 2.03 7.45
CA ASN A 206 -6.57 1.68 7.69
C ASN A 206 -6.07 2.19 9.05
N GLY A 207 -5.10 1.49 9.63
CA GLY A 207 -4.33 1.99 10.79
C GLY A 207 -4.81 1.53 12.18
N GLN A 208 -5.77 0.61 12.27
CA GLN A 208 -6.28 0.15 13.58
C GLN A 208 -5.22 -0.52 14.46
N HIS A 209 -4.33 -1.36 13.92
CA HIS A 209 -3.26 -2.00 14.72
C HIS A 209 -2.22 -0.98 15.19
N ARG A 210 -1.90 0.01 14.37
CA ARG A 210 -0.96 1.08 14.72
C ARG A 210 -1.52 1.99 15.80
N THR A 211 -2.79 2.35 15.68
CA THR A 211 -3.48 3.17 16.68
C THR A 211 -3.84 2.40 17.96
N GLU A 212 -3.92 1.06 17.90
CA GLU A 212 -3.91 0.20 19.09
C GLU A 212 -2.54 0.22 19.77
N ALA A 213 -1.45 0.04 19.01
CA ALA A 213 -0.10 0.07 19.57
C ALA A 213 0.21 1.43 20.23
N MET A 214 -0.17 2.54 19.57
CA MET A 214 -0.14 3.89 20.13
C MET A 214 -0.90 3.97 21.47
N LEU A 215 -2.12 3.44 21.51
CA LEU A 215 -2.95 3.45 22.73
C LEU A 215 -2.27 2.68 23.87
N ARG A 216 -1.73 1.49 23.58
CA ARG A 216 -1.00 0.66 24.55
C ARG A 216 0.30 1.30 25.04
N GLN A 217 0.93 2.13 24.21
CA GLN A 217 2.13 2.89 24.56
C GLN A 217 1.83 4.27 25.20
N GLY A 218 0.55 4.62 25.40
CA GLY A 218 0.16 5.87 26.04
C GLY A 218 0.30 7.11 25.15
N VAL A 219 0.33 6.95 23.83
CA VAL A 219 0.39 8.08 22.88
C VAL A 219 -0.95 8.82 22.89
N GLU A 220 -0.91 10.11 23.20
CA GLU A 220 -2.14 10.92 23.36
C GLU A 220 -2.77 11.32 22.02
N GLU A 221 -1.96 11.82 21.08
CA GLU A 221 -2.40 12.29 19.78
C GLU A 221 -1.67 11.56 18.65
N THR A 222 -2.33 11.41 17.52
CA THR A 222 -1.73 10.93 16.27
C THR A 222 -2.16 11.81 15.10
N VAL A 223 -1.59 11.57 13.92
CA VAL A 223 -1.98 12.24 12.69
C VAL A 223 -2.81 11.32 11.81
N LEU A 224 -3.87 11.88 11.24
CA LEU A 224 -4.70 11.22 10.25
C LEU A 224 -4.81 12.07 9.00
N ARG A 225 -5.00 11.38 7.87
CA ARG A 225 -5.14 11.98 6.56
C ARG A 225 -6.61 12.01 6.19
N GLU A 226 -7.16 13.20 5.98
CA GLU A 226 -8.51 13.36 5.44
C GLU A 226 -8.42 13.85 3.99
N THR A 227 -9.26 13.25 3.13
CA THR A 227 -9.50 13.74 1.77
C THR A 227 -10.75 14.60 1.80
N ARG A 228 -10.65 15.86 1.38
CA ARG A 228 -11.76 16.84 1.42
C ARG A 228 -11.95 17.52 0.09
N LEU A 229 -13.17 17.92 -0.28
CA LEU A 229 -13.36 18.73 -1.48
C LEU A 229 -12.67 20.08 -1.31
N ILE A 230 -11.96 20.56 -2.34
CA ILE A 230 -11.28 21.87 -2.30
C ILE A 230 -12.29 23.02 -2.06
N ALA A 231 -13.52 22.84 -2.52
CA ALA A 231 -14.59 23.84 -2.36
C ALA A 231 -15.24 23.83 -0.95
N GLU A 232 -14.94 22.87 -0.08
CA GLU A 232 -15.49 22.87 1.27
C GLU A 232 -14.86 23.98 2.13
N PRO A 233 -15.63 24.63 3.01
CA PRO A 233 -15.10 25.63 3.92
C PRO A 233 -14.01 25.02 4.85
N PRO A 234 -13.06 25.85 5.33
CA PRO A 234 -12.03 25.42 6.28
C PRO A 234 -12.65 24.81 7.54
N VAL A 235 -12.09 23.72 8.05
CA VAL A 235 -12.57 23.12 9.30
C VAL A 235 -12.12 24.01 10.46
N THR A 236 -13.07 24.71 11.06
CA THR A 236 -12.88 25.47 12.28
C THR A 236 -13.08 24.57 13.51
N SER A 237 -12.07 23.78 13.86
CA SER A 237 -11.78 23.37 15.25
C SER A 237 -10.58 22.42 15.34
N ARG A 238 -9.60 22.87 16.14
CA ARG A 238 -8.37 22.20 16.60
C ARG A 238 -7.47 21.55 15.53
N GLY A 239 -6.36 22.24 15.26
CA GLY A 239 -5.06 21.65 14.90
C GLY A 239 -4.93 21.09 13.48
N VAL A 240 -4.95 21.96 12.47
CA VAL A 240 -4.27 21.66 11.20
C VAL A 240 -2.76 21.63 11.50
N VAL A 241 -2.07 20.57 11.05
CA VAL A 241 -0.62 20.37 11.29
C VAL A 241 0.21 21.19 10.34
#